data_AF-A0A365MQ73-F1
#
_entry.id   AF-A0A365MQ73-F1
#
_cell.length_a   1.000
_cell.length_b   1.000
_cell.length_c   1.000
_cell.angle_alpha   90.00
_cell.angle_beta   90.00
_cell.angle_gamma   90.00
#
_symmetry.space_group_name_H-M   'P 1'
#
loop_
_entity.id
_entity.type
_entity.pdbx_description
1 polymer ?
#
loop_
_entity_poly.entity_id
_entity_poly.type
_entity_poly.pdbx_seq_one_letter_code
_entity_poly.pdbx_strand_id
1 'polypeptide(L)'
;MQQKKSPGQDEGQDSKMEDLGLTDDDLMDVDYEAFEQYNLDLPDDMPLEEEDELGPAEGDDEELFSERHRSYILEQNAQFWENHNDQPINLHGRGRICCGPGLCTGAFVLEPCPGRVVIDLDTARLRLVGLKSGKKTITLNYACVSCFTLKRARAFLEQGKAKSNASLEKVDLTVLRNLFADAAKKAWTSQPEFQRVLERVKDIEEGSMPPCSLLILDTEFSPATRQLWEVAVIEYLSGNTQINTLLNHSDGLSHESKTRGIVQLSKMHAKNVYNPKRKLDRLNVHQVAQRLKEIGINSDTLFVVWATSAFDLKVLRNYLETGGYRDILPSDGQCVPICYTFRQNLPQIRLDKKYPVRLEIIVPVFYPGHKLIGANHQALADCQQTRYMCLPLPELCKPVEEREVQWRPENIKKPSAGSLHNYFPVMKDHTLDHSKEKKKSVGKPLNPPMSQSKLSFVSQAQSESQEVAPSDVTKSVRRSKRLRFTRK
;
A
#
# COMPACT_ATOMS: atom_id res chain seq x y z
N MET A 1 -4.14 -63.58 57.79
CA MET A 1 -4.01 -64.37 56.54
C MET A 1 -5.01 -63.83 55.54
N GLN A 2 -4.57 -62.90 54.67
CA GLN A 2 -5.39 -62.39 53.57
C GLN A 2 -4.82 -62.97 52.28
N GLN A 3 -5.65 -63.68 51.53
CA GLN A 3 -5.34 -64.16 50.18
C GLN A 3 -6.44 -63.74 49.20
N LYS A 4 -5.96 -63.08 48.14
CA LYS A 4 -6.35 -63.23 46.72
C LYS A 4 -7.82 -63.02 46.34
N LYS A 5 -8.04 -62.00 45.49
CA LYS A 5 -8.24 -62.18 44.04
C LYS A 5 -8.36 -60.82 43.32
N SER A 6 -7.48 -60.61 42.35
CA SER A 6 -7.73 -59.86 41.11
C SER A 6 -7.95 -60.92 39.99
N PRO A 7 -8.33 -60.62 38.74
CA PRO A 7 -8.62 -59.31 38.12
C PRO A 7 -9.91 -59.29 37.25
N GLY A 8 -10.44 -58.10 36.97
CA GLY A 8 -11.42 -57.85 35.91
C GLY A 8 -10.89 -56.72 35.04
N GLN A 9 -10.54 -57.03 33.80
CA GLN A 9 -10.14 -56.10 32.76
C GLN A 9 -11.37 -55.26 32.39
N ASP A 10 -11.23 -53.94 32.39
CA ASP A 10 -12.24 -53.02 31.88
C ASP A 10 -11.82 -52.52 30.50
N GLU A 11 -12.79 -52.49 29.61
CA GLU A 11 -12.65 -52.39 28.17
C GLU A 11 -12.31 -50.95 27.74
N GLY A 12 -11.50 -50.86 26.68
CA GLY A 12 -11.14 -49.59 26.05
C GLY A 12 -12.37 -48.83 25.56
N GLN A 13 -12.51 -47.60 26.03
CA GLN A 13 -13.37 -46.61 25.40
C GLN A 13 -12.63 -46.04 24.18
N ASP A 14 -13.01 -46.55 23.01
CA ASP A 14 -12.80 -45.89 21.72
C ASP A 14 -13.47 -44.51 21.74
N SER A 15 -12.67 -43.46 21.89
CA SER A 15 -13.10 -42.10 21.63
C SER A 15 -13.22 -41.91 20.12
N LYS A 16 -14.42 -42.18 19.59
CA LYS A 16 -14.87 -41.65 18.30
C LYS A 16 -14.83 -40.12 18.39
N MET A 17 -13.75 -39.52 17.91
CA MET A 17 -13.78 -38.12 17.46
C MET A 17 -14.73 -38.13 16.26
N GLU A 18 -15.91 -37.56 16.46
CA GLU A 18 -16.79 -37.19 15.37
C GLU A 18 -16.05 -36.16 14.52
N ASP A 19 -15.62 -36.63 13.35
CA ASP A 19 -15.17 -35.85 12.22
C ASP A 19 -16.32 -34.94 11.79
N LEU A 20 -16.40 -33.77 12.42
CA LEU A 20 -17.24 -32.67 11.96
C LEU A 20 -16.62 -32.19 10.65
N GLY A 21 -17.02 -32.84 9.56
CA GLY A 21 -16.66 -32.51 8.18
C GLY A 21 -17.12 -31.10 7.80
N LEU A 22 -16.47 -30.11 8.39
CA LEU A 22 -16.45 -28.74 7.93
C LEU A 22 -15.54 -28.75 6.70
N THR A 23 -16.15 -28.63 5.54
CA THR A 23 -15.41 -28.48 4.29
C THR A 23 -14.85 -27.07 4.23
N ASP A 24 -13.70 -26.87 3.57
CA ASP A 24 -13.10 -25.53 3.38
C ASP A 24 -14.06 -24.54 2.67
N ASP A 25 -15.15 -25.04 2.06
CA ASP A 25 -16.21 -24.24 1.47
C ASP A 25 -17.11 -23.54 2.52
N ASP A 26 -17.24 -24.06 3.74
CA ASP A 26 -18.11 -23.49 4.79
C ASP A 26 -17.47 -22.30 5.54
N LEU A 27 -16.17 -22.07 5.35
CA LEU A 27 -15.45 -20.90 5.90
C LEU A 27 -15.43 -19.69 4.93
N MET A 28 -16.07 -19.81 3.77
CA MET A 28 -16.07 -18.79 2.72
C MET A 28 -17.16 -17.71 2.88
N ASP A 29 -18.07 -17.86 3.84
CA ASP A 29 -19.24 -16.97 4.00
C ASP A 29 -18.99 -15.71 4.86
N VAL A 30 -17.82 -15.53 5.47
CA VAL A 30 -17.69 -14.54 6.57
C VAL A 30 -17.38 -13.10 6.13
N ASP A 31 -17.11 -12.81 4.85
CA ASP A 31 -16.97 -11.39 4.41
C ASP A 31 -17.30 -11.12 2.91
N TYR A 32 -17.77 -12.11 2.15
CA TYR A 32 -18.19 -11.87 0.74
C TYR A 32 -19.59 -11.20 0.64
N GLU A 33 -20.45 -11.34 1.66
CA GLU A 33 -21.74 -10.64 1.72
C GLU A 33 -21.58 -9.11 1.74
N ALA A 34 -20.47 -8.58 2.28
CA ALA A 34 -20.17 -7.15 2.25
C ALA A 34 -19.84 -6.63 0.83
N PHE A 35 -19.47 -7.53 -0.09
CA PHE A 35 -19.18 -7.21 -1.49
C PHE A 35 -20.40 -7.46 -2.40
N GLU A 36 -21.23 -8.47 -2.10
CA GLU A 36 -22.47 -8.74 -2.86
C GLU A 36 -23.57 -7.71 -2.64
N GLN A 37 -23.60 -7.02 -1.50
CA GLN A 37 -24.61 -5.98 -1.21
C GLN A 37 -24.47 -4.71 -2.09
N TYR A 38 -23.48 -4.65 -2.99
CA TYR A 38 -23.22 -3.51 -3.89
C TYR A 38 -23.56 -3.77 -5.38
N ASN A 39 -24.32 -4.82 -5.70
CA ASN A 39 -24.92 -4.97 -7.04
C ASN A 39 -26.08 -3.97 -7.22
N LEU A 40 -25.76 -2.73 -7.65
CA LEU A 40 -26.72 -1.75 -8.15
C LEU A 40 -26.47 -1.52 -9.65
N ASP A 41 -27.54 -1.61 -10.44
CA ASP A 41 -27.57 -1.36 -11.88
C ASP A 41 -26.90 -0.02 -12.23
N LEU A 42 -25.74 -0.08 -12.88
CA LEU A 42 -25.01 1.09 -13.37
C LEU A 42 -25.67 1.61 -14.66
N PRO A 43 -26.01 2.90 -14.78
CA PRO A 43 -26.45 3.48 -16.06
C PRO A 43 -25.28 3.62 -17.05
N ASP A 44 -25.52 3.25 -18.31
CA ASP A 44 -24.52 3.12 -19.38
C ASP A 44 -23.92 4.45 -19.91
N ASP A 45 -24.45 5.63 -19.54
CA ASP A 45 -24.19 6.89 -20.26
C ASP A 45 -23.60 8.05 -19.41
N MET A 46 -22.59 7.79 -18.57
CA MET A 46 -21.78 8.90 -18.01
C MET A 46 -20.50 9.14 -18.83
N PRO A 47 -20.27 10.35 -19.37
CA PRO A 47 -19.03 10.67 -20.07
C PRO A 47 -17.86 10.57 -19.08
N LEU A 48 -17.02 9.56 -19.28
CA LEU A 48 -15.79 9.36 -18.51
C LEU A 48 -14.79 10.47 -18.88
N GLU A 49 -14.54 11.39 -17.94
CA GLU A 49 -13.44 12.34 -18.05
C GLU A 49 -12.12 11.54 -17.98
N GLU A 50 -11.36 11.49 -19.09
CA GLU A 50 -9.99 10.97 -19.09
C GLU A 50 -9.08 11.98 -18.40
N GLU A 51 -8.99 11.91 -17.08
CA GLU A 51 -8.04 12.71 -16.31
C GLU A 51 -6.66 12.03 -16.28
N ASP A 52 -5.62 12.79 -16.59
CA ASP A 52 -4.25 12.34 -16.38
C ASP A 52 -3.92 12.34 -14.89
N GLU A 53 -3.87 11.15 -14.28
CA GLU A 53 -3.36 10.95 -12.93
C GLU A 53 -1.86 11.29 -12.86
N LEU A 54 -1.57 12.57 -12.67
CA LEU A 54 -0.27 13.05 -12.23
C LEU A 54 -0.19 12.85 -10.72
N GLY A 55 0.84 12.15 -10.25
CA GLY A 55 1.01 11.72 -8.87
C GLY A 55 0.89 12.85 -7.82
N PRO A 56 0.66 12.48 -6.54
CA PRO A 56 0.62 13.45 -5.45
C PRO A 56 1.95 14.21 -5.36
N ALA A 57 1.88 15.51 -5.06
CA ALA A 57 3.08 16.30 -4.78
C ALA A 57 3.68 15.83 -3.45
N GLU A 58 4.97 15.55 -3.42
CA GLU A 58 5.69 15.27 -2.18
C GLU A 58 6.13 16.59 -1.53
N GLY A 59 5.44 17.04 -0.49
CA GLY A 59 5.80 18.22 0.29
C GLY A 59 4.87 18.44 1.49
N ASP A 60 5.39 19.05 2.55
CA ASP A 60 4.66 19.36 3.79
C ASP A 60 3.53 20.38 3.55
N ASP A 61 2.47 20.34 4.37
CA ASP A 61 1.36 21.30 4.30
C ASP A 61 1.81 22.75 4.59
N GLU A 62 2.92 22.96 5.30
CA GLU A 62 3.55 24.29 5.48
C GLU A 62 4.34 24.75 4.24
N GLU A 63 4.67 23.84 3.30
CA GLU A 63 5.30 24.16 2.03
C GLU A 63 4.29 24.37 0.89
N LEU A 64 2.98 24.33 1.15
CA LEU A 64 1.98 24.59 0.12
C LEU A 64 2.12 26.01 -0.45
N PHE A 65 2.58 26.06 -1.69
CA PHE A 65 2.90 27.28 -2.45
C PHE A 65 4.21 27.95 -2.03
N SER A 66 5.09 27.22 -1.32
CA SER A 66 6.52 27.52 -1.28
C SER A 66 7.09 27.59 -2.70
N GLU A 67 8.24 28.24 -2.85
CA GLU A 67 8.94 28.30 -4.13
C GLU A 67 9.20 26.90 -4.70
N ARG A 68 9.61 25.96 -3.83
CA ARG A 68 9.83 24.55 -4.19
C ARG A 68 8.56 23.87 -4.71
N HIS A 69 7.43 24.02 -4.01
CA HIS A 69 6.16 23.43 -4.45
C HIS A 69 5.67 24.04 -5.77
N ARG A 70 5.83 25.36 -5.94
CA ARG A 70 5.52 26.07 -7.19
C ARG A 70 6.37 25.55 -8.36
N SER A 71 7.68 25.37 -8.15
CA SER A 71 8.57 24.76 -9.15
C SER A 71 8.12 23.36 -9.54
N TYR A 72 7.72 22.53 -8.56
CA TYR A 72 7.18 21.20 -8.83
C TYR A 72 5.91 21.23 -9.69
N ILE A 73 4.95 22.12 -9.38
CA ILE A 73 3.73 22.26 -10.18
C ILE A 73 4.05 22.71 -11.61
N LEU A 74 5.00 23.64 -11.77
CA LEU A 74 5.47 24.08 -13.10
C LEU A 74 6.08 22.94 -13.90
N GLU A 75 6.91 22.12 -13.27
CA GLU A 75 7.52 20.94 -13.92
C GLU A 75 6.45 19.95 -14.38
N GLN A 76 5.47 19.65 -13.53
CA GLN A 76 4.32 18.80 -13.89
C GLN A 76 3.53 19.37 -15.08
N ASN A 77 3.29 20.69 -15.08
CA ASN A 77 2.61 21.36 -16.19
C ASN A 77 3.44 21.38 -17.47
N ALA A 78 4.76 21.49 -17.38
CA ALA A 78 5.66 21.40 -18.53
C ALA A 78 5.63 20.00 -19.16
N GLN A 79 5.71 18.95 -18.35
CA GLN A 79 5.57 17.56 -18.82
C GLN A 79 4.19 17.31 -19.42
N PHE A 80 3.12 17.81 -18.79
CA PHE A 80 1.77 17.70 -19.33
C PHE A 80 1.65 18.39 -20.70
N TRP A 81 2.25 19.58 -20.83
CA TRP A 81 2.27 20.36 -22.06
C TRP A 81 2.97 19.61 -23.19
N GLU A 82 4.16 19.04 -22.95
CA GLU A 82 4.90 18.28 -23.95
C GLU A 82 4.10 17.13 -24.56
N ASN A 83 3.28 16.46 -23.73
CA ASN A 83 2.46 15.33 -24.16
C ASN A 83 1.18 15.73 -24.92
N HIS A 84 0.77 17.00 -24.88
CA HIS A 84 -0.52 17.47 -25.41
C HIS A 84 -0.41 18.75 -26.24
N ASN A 85 0.78 19.13 -26.68
CA ASN A 85 1.05 20.40 -27.37
C ASN A 85 0.33 20.54 -28.73
N ASP A 86 -0.27 19.45 -29.24
CA ASP A 86 -1.12 19.40 -30.43
C ASP A 86 -2.56 19.85 -30.14
N GLN A 87 -2.95 19.94 -28.86
CA GLN A 87 -4.27 20.34 -28.43
C GLN A 87 -4.38 21.87 -28.26
N PRO A 88 -5.53 22.48 -28.60
CA PRO A 88 -5.74 23.92 -28.37
C PRO A 88 -5.71 24.26 -26.88
N ILE A 89 -5.25 25.47 -26.55
CA ILE A 89 -5.10 25.94 -25.17
C ILE A 89 -6.18 26.98 -24.83
N ASN A 90 -6.72 26.90 -23.62
CA ASN A 90 -7.55 27.93 -23.02
C ASN A 90 -7.16 28.16 -21.55
N LEU A 91 -6.41 29.24 -21.29
CA LEU A 91 -5.95 29.62 -19.94
C LEU A 91 -6.82 30.71 -19.30
N HIS A 92 -8.11 30.78 -19.60
CA HIS A 92 -9.00 31.84 -19.09
C HIS A 92 -9.13 31.88 -17.55
N GLY A 93 -8.71 30.82 -16.85
CA GLY A 93 -8.61 30.78 -15.39
C GLY A 93 -7.41 31.53 -14.81
N ARG A 94 -6.38 31.81 -15.62
CA ARG A 94 -5.13 32.46 -15.15
C ARG A 94 -5.41 33.87 -14.63
N GLY A 95 -4.79 34.23 -13.51
CA GLY A 95 -4.97 35.51 -12.83
C GLY A 95 -6.25 35.62 -12.00
N ARG A 96 -7.13 34.60 -12.02
CA ARG A 96 -8.33 34.58 -11.17
C ARG A 96 -8.01 34.09 -9.77
N ILE A 97 -8.81 34.49 -8.79
CA ILE A 97 -8.74 33.92 -7.43
C ILE A 97 -9.34 32.52 -7.48
N CYS A 98 -8.65 31.56 -6.86
CA CYS A 98 -9.07 30.17 -6.71
C CYS A 98 -10.49 30.08 -6.14
N CYS A 99 -11.33 29.28 -6.80
CA CYS A 99 -12.72 29.07 -6.38
C CYS A 99 -12.89 28.24 -5.09
N GLY A 100 -11.80 27.72 -4.51
CA GLY A 100 -11.86 26.94 -3.27
C GLY A 100 -12.24 25.47 -3.47
N PRO A 101 -12.34 24.70 -2.37
CA PRO A 101 -12.58 23.26 -2.39
C PRO A 101 -14.08 22.90 -2.49
N GLY A 102 -14.97 23.89 -2.49
CA GLY A 102 -16.41 23.67 -2.66
C GLY A 102 -16.72 23.02 -4.01
N LEU A 103 -17.69 22.12 -4.02
CA LEU A 103 -18.22 21.58 -5.27
C LEU A 103 -19.02 22.68 -5.96
N CYS A 104 -18.56 23.12 -7.12
CA CYS A 104 -19.23 24.16 -7.88
C CYS A 104 -20.55 23.60 -8.44
N THR A 105 -21.66 23.80 -7.72
CA THR A 105 -23.00 23.55 -8.25
C THR A 105 -23.48 24.79 -9.00
N GLY A 106 -23.10 24.92 -10.28
CA GLY A 106 -23.46 26.07 -11.11
C GLY A 106 -22.63 27.34 -10.83
N ALA A 107 -23.30 28.49 -10.73
CA ALA A 107 -22.65 29.81 -10.61
C ALA A 107 -22.21 30.20 -9.19
N PHE A 108 -22.45 29.35 -8.19
CA PHE A 108 -22.18 29.68 -6.78
C PHE A 108 -20.94 28.94 -6.26
N VAL A 109 -20.03 29.69 -5.66
CA VAL A 109 -18.89 29.17 -4.90
C VAL A 109 -19.33 29.04 -3.44
N LEU A 110 -19.56 27.81 -2.99
CA LEU A 110 -20.05 27.53 -1.63
C LEU A 110 -18.97 27.75 -0.55
N GLU A 111 -17.71 27.53 -0.90
CA GLU A 111 -16.58 27.66 0.01
C GLU A 111 -15.39 28.29 -0.73
N PRO A 112 -15.02 29.55 -0.44
CA PRO A 112 -13.91 30.21 -1.10
C PRO A 112 -12.57 29.57 -0.72
N CYS A 113 -11.54 29.77 -1.55
CA CYS A 113 -10.19 29.30 -1.23
C CYS A 113 -9.68 29.96 0.07
N PRO A 114 -9.27 29.18 1.08
CA PRO A 114 -8.81 29.74 2.36
C PRO A 114 -7.56 30.61 2.18
N GLY A 115 -6.66 30.23 1.26
CA GLY A 115 -5.46 30.99 0.94
C GLY A 115 -5.64 32.10 -0.09
N ARG A 116 -6.86 32.31 -0.63
CA ARG A 116 -7.16 33.26 -1.73
C ARG A 116 -6.14 33.21 -2.88
N VAL A 117 -5.68 32.00 -3.20
CA VAL A 117 -4.57 31.76 -4.13
C VAL A 117 -4.95 32.26 -5.52
N VAL A 118 -4.04 33.00 -6.17
CA VAL A 118 -4.21 33.37 -7.58
C VAL A 118 -3.82 32.18 -8.46
N ILE A 119 -4.71 31.82 -9.38
CA ILE A 119 -4.54 30.73 -10.33
C ILE A 119 -3.49 31.12 -11.37
N ASP A 120 -2.39 30.38 -11.41
CA ASP A 120 -1.34 30.47 -12.42
C ASP A 120 -0.73 29.07 -12.66
N LEU A 121 0.21 28.95 -13.59
CA LEU A 121 0.86 27.69 -13.99
C LEU A 121 1.70 27.05 -12.87
N ASP A 122 1.95 27.76 -11.78
CA ASP A 122 2.69 27.28 -10.61
C ASP A 122 1.79 27.04 -9.39
N THR A 123 0.49 27.34 -9.48
CA THR A 123 -0.48 27.13 -8.40
C THR A 123 -1.65 26.22 -8.79
N ALA A 124 -1.87 26.00 -10.09
CA ALA A 124 -2.92 25.15 -10.63
C ALA A 124 -2.38 24.22 -11.72
N ARG A 125 -2.99 23.03 -11.85
CA ARG A 125 -2.62 22.04 -12.86
C ARG A 125 -3.32 22.30 -14.19
N LEU A 126 -2.62 22.05 -15.28
CA LEU A 126 -3.21 21.87 -16.59
C LEU A 126 -4.03 20.57 -16.61
N ARG A 127 -5.12 20.59 -17.38
CA ARG A 127 -5.94 19.40 -17.63
C ARG A 127 -6.54 19.43 -19.01
N LEU A 128 -6.83 18.25 -19.53
CA LEU A 128 -7.48 18.08 -20.82
C LEU A 128 -8.99 18.01 -20.62
N VAL A 129 -9.74 18.89 -21.28
CA VAL A 129 -11.21 18.92 -21.19
C VAL A 129 -11.80 18.58 -22.55
N GLY A 130 -12.69 17.59 -22.59
CA GLY A 130 -13.46 17.25 -23.77
C GLY A 130 -14.56 18.28 -24.04
N LEU A 131 -14.62 18.82 -25.25
CA LEU A 131 -15.74 19.61 -25.72
C LEU A 131 -16.83 18.70 -26.29
N LYS A 132 -18.08 19.18 -26.34
CA LYS A 132 -19.20 18.46 -26.97
C LYS A 132 -18.94 18.08 -28.43
N SER A 133 -18.02 18.76 -29.10
CA SER A 133 -17.58 18.47 -30.47
C SER A 133 -16.63 17.28 -30.58
N GLY A 134 -16.29 16.62 -29.46
CA GLY A 134 -15.27 15.57 -29.38
C GLY A 134 -13.84 16.10 -29.41
N LYS A 135 -13.64 17.39 -29.69
CA LYS A 135 -12.31 18.02 -29.59
C LYS A 135 -11.92 18.16 -28.14
N LYS A 136 -10.65 17.91 -27.83
CA LYS A 136 -10.08 18.15 -26.51
C LYS A 136 -9.42 19.53 -26.48
N THR A 137 -9.31 20.13 -25.30
CA THR A 137 -8.69 21.45 -25.09
C THR A 137 -7.95 21.44 -23.77
N ILE A 138 -6.72 21.94 -23.75
CA ILE A 138 -5.95 22.13 -22.52
C ILE A 138 -6.52 23.33 -21.78
N THR A 139 -6.86 23.16 -20.51
CA THR A 139 -7.34 24.22 -19.63
C THR A 139 -6.56 24.27 -18.34
N LEU A 140 -6.46 25.45 -17.74
CA LEU A 140 -5.96 25.60 -16.38
C LEU A 140 -7.10 25.37 -15.39
N ASN A 141 -6.84 24.59 -14.34
CA ASN A 141 -7.84 24.35 -13.30
C ASN A 141 -8.23 25.66 -12.59
N TYR A 142 -9.53 25.86 -12.34
CA TYR A 142 -10.03 27.03 -11.60
C TYR A 142 -9.83 26.91 -10.09
N ALA A 143 -9.40 25.76 -9.60
CA ALA A 143 -8.94 25.55 -8.23
C ALA A 143 -7.42 25.36 -8.21
N CYS A 144 -6.78 25.96 -7.20
CA CYS A 144 -5.37 25.70 -6.91
C CYS A 144 -5.18 24.23 -6.50
N VAL A 145 -3.96 23.71 -6.60
CA VAL A 145 -3.65 22.29 -6.33
C VAL A 145 -4.24 21.80 -5.00
N SER A 146 -4.05 22.54 -3.90
CA SER A 146 -4.61 22.18 -2.58
C SER A 146 -6.15 22.09 -2.59
N CYS A 147 -6.82 23.11 -3.11
CA CYS A 147 -8.28 23.12 -3.20
C CYS A 147 -8.83 22.06 -4.15
N PHE A 148 -8.09 21.77 -5.23
CA PHE A 148 -8.46 20.72 -6.17
C PHE A 148 -8.34 19.33 -5.53
N THR A 149 -7.28 19.05 -4.77
CA THR A 149 -7.13 17.79 -4.03
C THR A 149 -8.29 17.59 -3.04
N LEU A 150 -8.62 18.63 -2.26
CA LEU A 150 -9.78 18.61 -1.36
C LEU A 150 -11.11 18.42 -2.12
N LYS A 151 -11.26 19.10 -3.26
CA LYS A 151 -12.44 18.96 -4.13
C LYS A 151 -12.53 17.54 -4.69
N ARG A 152 -11.42 16.91 -5.09
CA ARG A 152 -11.36 15.52 -5.57
C ARG A 152 -11.68 14.55 -4.45
N ALA A 153 -11.13 14.73 -3.25
CA ALA A 153 -11.49 13.94 -2.08
C ALA A 153 -13.00 14.04 -1.79
N ARG A 154 -13.57 15.24 -1.85
CA ARG A 154 -15.01 15.46 -1.70
C ARG A 154 -15.81 14.82 -2.84
N ALA A 155 -15.43 15.05 -4.09
CA ALA A 155 -16.09 14.49 -5.25
C ALA A 155 -16.04 12.96 -5.25
N PHE A 156 -14.95 12.35 -4.78
CA PHE A 156 -14.85 10.91 -4.56
C PHE A 156 -15.86 10.46 -3.50
N LEU A 157 -15.93 11.17 -2.36
CA LEU A 157 -16.98 10.95 -1.36
C LEU A 157 -18.39 11.15 -1.96
N GLU A 158 -18.59 12.09 -2.90
CA GLU A 158 -19.88 12.37 -3.55
C GLU A 158 -20.27 11.39 -4.66
N GLN A 159 -19.31 10.91 -5.45
CA GLN A 159 -19.54 9.84 -6.42
C GLN A 159 -19.85 8.54 -5.69
N GLY A 160 -19.27 8.35 -4.49
CA GLY A 160 -19.78 7.41 -3.50
C GLY A 160 -21.26 7.64 -3.20
N LYS A 161 -21.67 8.88 -2.84
CA LYS A 161 -23.09 9.24 -2.57
C LYS A 161 -24.02 8.92 -3.76
N ALA A 162 -23.62 9.19 -5.00
CA ALA A 162 -24.46 8.98 -6.18
C ALA A 162 -24.59 7.50 -6.59
N LYS A 163 -23.57 6.68 -6.30
CA LYS A 163 -23.57 5.24 -6.57
C LYS A 163 -24.14 4.40 -5.42
N SER A 164 -24.16 4.92 -4.19
CA SER A 164 -24.73 4.26 -3.02
C SER A 164 -25.93 5.05 -2.46
N ASN A 165 -27.04 5.09 -3.20
CA ASN A 165 -28.29 5.70 -2.72
C ASN A 165 -28.96 4.92 -1.56
N ALA A 166 -28.26 3.99 -0.87
CA ALA A 166 -28.86 3.22 0.21
C ALA A 166 -28.03 3.00 1.49
N SER A 167 -26.71 3.24 1.59
CA SER A 167 -26.01 2.88 2.85
C SER A 167 -24.81 3.72 3.31
N LEU A 168 -24.12 4.47 2.45
CA LEU A 168 -23.11 5.43 2.93
C LEU A 168 -23.77 6.77 3.25
N GLU A 169 -24.62 6.77 4.28
CA GLU A 169 -24.90 7.99 5.04
C GLU A 169 -23.58 8.76 5.21
N LYS A 170 -23.57 10.03 4.80
CA LYS A 170 -22.45 10.97 4.89
C LYS A 170 -21.62 10.70 6.15
N VAL A 171 -20.48 10.04 6.00
CA VAL A 171 -19.57 9.81 7.12
C VAL A 171 -18.93 11.16 7.43
N ASP A 172 -19.40 11.81 8.49
CA ASP A 172 -18.83 13.07 8.94
C ASP A 172 -17.47 12.79 9.59
N LEU A 173 -16.38 13.10 8.87
CA LEU A 173 -15.02 12.94 9.37
C LEU A 173 -14.78 13.72 10.68
N THR A 174 -15.53 14.80 10.93
CA THR A 174 -15.45 15.55 12.19
C THR A 174 -16.01 14.74 13.34
N VAL A 175 -17.15 14.08 13.13
CA VAL A 175 -17.74 13.16 14.12
C VAL A 175 -16.78 12.01 14.39
N LEU A 176 -16.22 11.39 13.35
CA LEU A 176 -15.24 10.32 13.50
C LEU A 176 -14.00 10.74 14.28
N ARG A 177 -13.44 11.93 13.98
CA ARG A 177 -12.30 12.49 14.73
C ARG A 177 -12.62 12.73 16.19
N ASN A 178 -13.81 13.23 16.51
CA ASN A 178 -14.23 13.41 17.90
C ASN A 178 -14.37 12.07 18.62
N LEU A 179 -15.00 11.09 17.98
CA LEU A 179 -15.13 9.73 18.50
C LEU A 179 -13.77 9.06 18.72
N PHE A 180 -12.83 9.23 17.80
CA PHE A 180 -11.46 8.76 17.97
C PHE A 180 -10.75 9.48 19.12
N ALA A 181 -10.85 10.81 19.20
CA ALA A 181 -10.26 11.58 20.29
C ALA A 181 -10.79 11.16 21.66
N ASP A 182 -12.07 10.80 21.74
CA ASP A 182 -12.68 10.23 22.95
C ASP A 182 -12.17 8.82 23.23
N ALA A 183 -12.07 7.97 22.21
CA ALA A 183 -11.50 6.62 22.32
C ALA A 183 -10.04 6.65 22.81
N ALA A 184 -9.27 7.66 22.40
CA ALA A 184 -7.89 7.83 22.81
C ALA A 184 -7.73 8.30 24.26
N LYS A 185 -8.80 8.71 24.97
CA LYS A 185 -8.74 9.10 26.40
C LYS A 185 -8.55 7.93 27.36
N LYS A 186 -8.58 6.70 26.86
CA LYS A 186 -8.39 5.48 27.64
C LYS A 186 -7.30 4.62 26.99
N ALA A 187 -6.68 3.75 27.79
CA ALA A 187 -5.81 2.70 27.29
C ALA A 187 -6.62 1.77 26.36
N TRP A 188 -6.07 1.49 25.20
CA TRP A 188 -6.61 0.52 24.26
C TRP A 188 -6.26 -0.89 24.72
N THR A 189 -7.17 -1.83 24.49
CA THR A 189 -6.90 -3.24 24.73
C THR A 189 -6.11 -3.80 23.55
N SER A 190 -4.98 -4.45 23.82
CA SER A 190 -4.21 -5.19 22.81
C SER A 190 -4.79 -6.58 22.63
N GLN A 191 -5.01 -7.00 21.39
CA GLN A 191 -5.35 -8.40 21.08
C GLN A 191 -4.10 -9.28 21.22
N PRO A 192 -4.23 -10.56 21.61
CA PRO A 192 -3.10 -11.48 21.70
C PRO A 192 -2.25 -11.55 20.42
N GLU A 193 -2.89 -11.47 19.26
CA GLU A 193 -2.21 -11.48 17.96
C GLU A 193 -1.38 -10.21 17.74
N PHE A 194 -1.87 -9.05 18.20
CA PHE A 194 -1.11 -7.81 18.12
C PHE A 194 0.04 -7.77 19.14
N GLN A 195 -0.08 -8.47 20.27
CA GLN A 195 1.02 -8.59 21.22
C GLN A 195 2.27 -9.22 20.59
N ARG A 196 2.09 -10.18 19.67
CA ARG A 196 3.20 -10.77 18.89
C ARG A 196 3.90 -9.75 17.99
N VAL A 197 3.16 -8.77 17.48
CA VAL A 197 3.75 -7.66 16.71
C VAL A 197 4.62 -6.81 17.63
N LEU A 198 4.14 -6.47 18.83
CA LEU A 198 4.90 -5.69 19.81
C LEU A 198 6.17 -6.41 20.28
N GLU A 199 6.08 -7.72 20.54
CA GLU A 199 7.22 -8.56 20.86
C GLU A 199 8.25 -8.56 19.72
N ARG A 200 7.79 -8.73 18.47
CA ARG A 200 8.67 -8.72 17.31
C ARG A 200 9.34 -7.37 17.07
N VAL A 201 8.63 -6.27 17.32
CA VAL A 201 9.21 -4.92 17.29
C VAL A 201 10.36 -4.82 18.28
N LYS A 202 10.14 -5.23 19.53
CA LYS A 202 11.17 -5.20 20.58
C LYS A 202 12.38 -6.05 20.19
N ASP A 203 12.16 -7.26 19.70
CA ASP A 203 13.23 -8.16 19.26
C ASP A 203 14.08 -7.55 18.12
N ILE A 204 13.45 -6.85 17.17
CA ILE A 204 14.17 -6.17 16.09
C ILE A 204 14.97 -4.97 16.63
N GLU A 205 14.39 -4.17 17.53
CA GLU A 205 15.07 -3.01 18.14
C GLU A 205 16.27 -3.42 19.01
N GLU A 206 16.17 -4.56 19.69
CA GLU A 206 17.27 -5.16 20.46
C GLU A 206 18.31 -5.87 19.58
N GLY A 207 18.02 -6.02 18.28
CA GLY A 207 18.90 -6.69 17.31
C GLY A 207 18.90 -8.22 17.43
N SER A 208 17.96 -8.81 18.15
CA SER A 208 17.80 -10.26 18.27
C SER A 208 17.14 -10.87 17.02
N MET A 209 16.39 -10.06 16.25
CA MET A 209 15.73 -10.46 15.01
C MET A 209 16.01 -9.47 13.87
N PRO A 210 16.07 -9.92 12.60
CA PRO A 210 16.26 -9.02 11.47
C PRO A 210 14.98 -8.24 11.15
N PRO A 211 15.06 -7.05 10.51
CA PRO A 211 13.88 -6.25 10.13
C PRO A 211 12.87 -7.00 9.25
N CYS A 212 13.34 -7.88 8.37
CA CYS A 212 12.47 -8.70 7.50
C CYS A 212 11.64 -9.76 8.25
N SER A 213 11.82 -9.89 9.56
CA SER A 213 11.00 -10.77 10.41
C SER A 213 9.63 -10.17 10.76
N LEU A 214 9.40 -8.87 10.48
CA LEU A 214 8.11 -8.20 10.64
C LEU A 214 7.81 -7.29 9.44
N LEU A 215 6.85 -7.72 8.62
CA LEU A 215 6.53 -7.09 7.35
C LEU A 215 5.06 -6.69 7.30
N ILE A 216 4.74 -5.71 6.45
CA ILE A 216 3.38 -5.35 6.07
C ILE A 216 3.15 -5.81 4.64
N LEU A 217 2.00 -6.43 4.40
CA LEU A 217 1.59 -6.96 3.11
C LEU A 217 0.26 -6.35 2.71
N ASP A 218 0.13 -6.05 1.42
CA ASP A 218 -1.13 -5.73 0.77
C ASP A 218 -1.10 -6.22 -0.68
N THR A 219 -2.27 -6.57 -1.21
CA THR A 219 -2.41 -7.11 -2.56
C THR A 219 -3.57 -6.51 -3.33
N GLU A 220 -3.37 -6.28 -4.64
CA GLU A 220 -4.48 -6.06 -5.57
C GLU A 220 -4.77 -7.34 -6.33
N PHE A 221 -6.03 -7.74 -6.40
CA PHE A 221 -6.43 -8.99 -7.03
C PHE A 221 -7.76 -8.86 -7.78
N SER A 222 -8.05 -9.84 -8.61
CA SER A 222 -9.33 -9.95 -9.30
C SER A 222 -10.45 -10.28 -8.33
N PRO A 223 -11.49 -9.44 -8.17
CA PRO A 223 -12.64 -9.82 -7.34
C PRO A 223 -13.40 -11.02 -7.93
N ALA A 224 -13.27 -11.27 -9.25
CA ALA A 224 -13.91 -12.37 -9.95
C ALA A 224 -13.24 -13.72 -9.71
N THR A 225 -11.90 -13.74 -9.79
CA THR A 225 -11.12 -14.99 -9.87
C THR A 225 -10.09 -15.14 -8.77
N ARG A 226 -9.91 -14.10 -7.94
CA ARG A 226 -8.84 -13.97 -6.94
C ARG A 226 -7.42 -14.06 -7.53
N GLN A 227 -7.29 -13.90 -8.84
CA GLN A 227 -5.98 -13.80 -9.49
C GLN A 227 -5.25 -12.55 -8.97
N LEU A 228 -4.06 -12.74 -8.40
CA LEU A 228 -3.21 -11.66 -7.89
C LEU A 228 -2.68 -10.78 -9.03
N TRP A 229 -2.76 -9.46 -8.91
CA TRP A 229 -2.34 -8.51 -9.95
C TRP A 229 -1.21 -7.60 -9.51
N GLU A 230 -1.21 -7.19 -8.25
CA GLU A 230 -0.16 -6.36 -7.65
C GLU A 230 0.13 -6.88 -6.25
N VAL A 231 1.39 -6.80 -5.85
CA VAL A 231 1.80 -7.09 -4.48
C VAL A 231 2.77 -6.01 -4.01
N ALA A 232 2.58 -5.57 -2.78
CA ALA A 232 3.55 -4.77 -2.07
C ALA A 232 3.89 -5.39 -0.72
N VAL A 233 5.16 -5.29 -0.35
CA VAL A 233 5.68 -5.70 0.94
C VAL A 233 6.64 -4.64 1.43
N ILE A 234 6.41 -4.14 2.64
CA ILE A 234 7.30 -3.16 3.28
C ILE A 234 7.72 -3.64 4.67
N GLU A 235 8.89 -3.21 5.12
CA GLU A 235 9.32 -3.41 6.50
C GLU A 235 8.44 -2.59 7.46
N TYR A 236 8.02 -3.21 8.57
CA TYR A 236 7.13 -2.55 9.53
C TYR A 236 7.79 -1.33 10.20
N LEU A 237 9.05 -1.47 10.65
CA LEU A 237 9.72 -0.40 11.41
C LEU A 237 10.32 0.69 10.53
N SER A 238 11.06 0.35 9.49
CA SER A 238 11.72 1.35 8.63
C SER A 238 10.77 1.94 7.58
N GLY A 239 9.75 1.18 7.16
CA GLY A 239 8.93 1.51 5.99
C GLY A 239 9.63 1.26 4.66
N ASN A 240 10.81 0.61 4.66
CA ASN A 240 11.54 0.29 3.44
C ASN A 240 10.73 -0.68 2.58
N THR A 241 10.57 -0.32 1.30
CA THR A 241 9.89 -1.15 0.31
C THR A 241 10.76 -2.34 -0.07
N GLN A 242 10.28 -3.55 0.21
CA GLN A 242 10.94 -4.80 -0.15
C GLN A 242 10.44 -5.32 -1.50
N ILE A 243 9.11 -5.22 -1.71
CA ILE A 243 8.45 -5.58 -2.98
C ILE A 243 7.42 -4.50 -3.30
N ASN A 244 7.37 -4.09 -4.56
CA ASN A 244 6.30 -3.26 -5.13
C ASN A 244 6.26 -3.53 -6.64
N THR A 245 5.36 -4.39 -7.08
CA THR A 245 5.39 -4.91 -8.46
C THR A 245 4.01 -5.30 -8.95
N LEU A 246 3.83 -5.16 -10.27
CA LEU A 246 2.74 -5.78 -11.01
C LEU A 246 3.11 -7.20 -11.40
N LEU A 247 2.12 -8.08 -11.44
CA LEU A 247 2.34 -9.47 -11.82
C LEU A 247 2.08 -9.71 -13.29
N ASN A 248 2.99 -10.46 -13.92
CA ASN A 248 2.84 -10.96 -15.26
C ASN A 248 2.25 -12.37 -15.23
N HIS A 249 1.13 -12.55 -15.94
CA HIS A 249 0.44 -13.82 -16.09
C HIS A 249 0.62 -14.29 -17.53
N SER A 250 1.21 -15.46 -17.73
CA SER A 250 1.40 -16.04 -19.08
C SER A 250 0.09 -16.20 -19.84
N ASP A 251 -0.97 -16.54 -19.11
CA ASP A 251 -2.31 -16.80 -19.64
C ASP A 251 -3.18 -15.54 -19.71
N GLY A 252 -2.61 -14.38 -19.36
CA GLY A 252 -3.31 -13.11 -19.28
C GLY A 252 -4.15 -12.94 -18.00
N LEU A 253 -4.99 -11.90 -18.02
CA LEU A 253 -5.86 -11.57 -16.89
C LEU A 253 -7.19 -12.32 -17.02
N SER A 254 -7.54 -13.08 -15.98
CA SER A 254 -8.81 -13.79 -15.92
C SER A 254 -9.85 -12.98 -15.15
N HIS A 255 -10.98 -12.76 -15.81
CA HIS A 255 -12.14 -12.05 -15.28
C HIS A 255 -13.39 -12.96 -15.21
N GLU A 256 -13.21 -14.28 -15.27
CA GLU A 256 -14.31 -15.24 -15.31
C GLU A 256 -15.09 -15.24 -13.99
N SER A 257 -16.40 -15.05 -14.07
CA SER A 257 -17.34 -15.18 -12.95
C SER A 257 -18.74 -15.45 -13.49
N LYS A 258 -19.58 -16.13 -12.70
CA LYS A 258 -21.00 -16.32 -13.02
C LYS A 258 -21.78 -15.00 -13.01
N THR A 259 -21.27 -13.99 -12.29
CA THR A 259 -21.96 -12.71 -12.08
C THR A 259 -21.37 -11.61 -12.97
N ARG A 260 -22.14 -11.15 -13.97
CA ARG A 260 -21.70 -10.13 -14.94
C ARG A 260 -21.18 -8.85 -14.29
N GLY A 261 -21.79 -8.40 -13.19
CA GLY A 261 -21.34 -7.21 -12.45
C GLY A 261 -19.92 -7.36 -11.91
N ILE A 262 -19.58 -8.52 -11.34
CA ILE A 262 -18.24 -8.82 -10.82
C ILE A 262 -17.21 -8.85 -11.95
N VAL A 263 -17.57 -9.38 -13.13
CA VAL A 263 -16.70 -9.35 -14.31
C VAL A 263 -16.37 -7.92 -14.74
N GLN A 264 -17.39 -7.04 -14.81
CA GLN A 264 -17.18 -5.64 -15.19
C GLN A 264 -16.33 -4.89 -14.16
N LEU A 265 -16.60 -5.10 -12.87
CA LEU A 265 -15.81 -4.53 -11.79
C LEU A 265 -14.34 -4.99 -11.85
N SER A 266 -14.12 -6.29 -12.05
CA SER A 266 -12.77 -6.86 -12.22
C SER A 266 -12.04 -6.22 -13.41
N LYS A 267 -12.69 -6.05 -14.57
CA LYS A 267 -12.09 -5.37 -15.74
C LYS A 267 -11.74 -3.91 -15.47
N MET A 268 -12.63 -3.17 -14.80
CA MET A 268 -12.38 -1.77 -14.44
C MET A 268 -11.22 -1.66 -13.45
N HIS A 269 -11.17 -2.54 -12.45
CA HIS A 269 -10.10 -2.57 -11.46
C HIS A 269 -8.76 -2.91 -12.11
N ALA A 270 -8.72 -3.93 -12.96
CA ALA A 270 -7.51 -4.28 -13.72
C ALA A 270 -7.01 -3.14 -14.60
N LYS A 271 -7.91 -2.37 -15.24
CA LYS A 271 -7.52 -1.19 -16.03
C LYS A 271 -6.79 -0.14 -15.17
N ASN A 272 -7.22 0.04 -13.92
CA ASN A 272 -6.57 0.95 -12.98
C ASN A 272 -5.23 0.40 -12.48
N VAL A 273 -5.21 -0.86 -12.06
CA VAL A 273 -3.99 -1.53 -11.55
C VAL A 273 -2.89 -1.58 -12.63
N TYR A 274 -3.23 -2.00 -13.85
CA TYR A 274 -2.29 -2.10 -14.97
C TYR A 274 -2.19 -0.82 -15.82
N ASN A 275 -2.59 0.34 -15.26
CA ASN A 275 -2.48 1.62 -15.97
C ASN A 275 -1.03 1.86 -16.41
N PRO A 276 -0.75 2.08 -17.72
CA PRO A 276 0.61 2.25 -18.25
C PRO A 276 1.41 3.40 -17.62
N LYS A 277 0.74 4.36 -16.96
CA LYS A 277 1.40 5.46 -16.24
C LYS A 277 2.09 5.00 -14.97
N ARG A 278 1.67 3.86 -14.40
CA ARG A 278 2.32 3.25 -13.25
C ARG A 278 3.61 2.58 -13.74
N LYS A 279 4.74 3.22 -13.45
CA LYS A 279 6.08 2.73 -13.82
C LYS A 279 6.57 1.66 -12.83
N LEU A 280 5.79 0.58 -12.68
CA LEU A 280 6.13 -0.54 -11.83
C LEU A 280 6.76 -1.67 -12.63
N ASP A 281 7.73 -2.35 -12.03
CA ASP A 281 8.27 -3.60 -12.56
C ASP A 281 7.14 -4.62 -12.72
N ARG A 282 7.24 -5.43 -13.78
CA ARG A 282 6.36 -6.58 -14.01
C ARG A 282 7.15 -7.85 -13.77
N LEU A 283 6.78 -8.60 -12.74
CA LEU A 283 7.47 -9.84 -12.37
C LEU A 283 6.56 -11.05 -12.61
N ASN A 284 7.18 -12.16 -13.01
CA ASN A 284 6.52 -13.46 -13.00
C ASN A 284 6.68 -14.16 -11.64
N VAL A 285 6.02 -15.30 -11.47
CA VAL A 285 5.99 -16.05 -10.21
C VAL A 285 7.38 -16.44 -9.72
N HIS A 286 8.29 -16.83 -10.62
CA HIS A 286 9.65 -17.23 -10.25
C HIS A 286 10.48 -16.05 -9.75
N GLN A 287 10.32 -14.87 -10.36
CA GLN A 287 11.01 -13.65 -9.93
C GLN A 287 10.48 -13.14 -8.58
N VAL A 288 9.17 -13.23 -8.34
CA VAL A 288 8.58 -12.89 -7.03
C VAL A 288 9.09 -13.86 -5.96
N ALA A 289 9.07 -15.18 -6.24
CA ALA A 289 9.61 -16.20 -5.35
C ALA A 289 11.09 -15.97 -5.01
N GLN A 290 11.91 -15.61 -6.01
CA GLN A 290 13.31 -15.27 -5.81
C GLN A 290 13.48 -14.03 -4.92
N ARG A 291 12.75 -12.94 -5.19
CA ARG A 291 12.82 -11.73 -4.36
C ARG A 291 12.42 -12.00 -2.91
N LEU A 292 11.35 -12.76 -2.67
CA LEU A 292 10.92 -13.14 -1.32
C LEU A 292 12.02 -13.92 -0.56
N LYS A 293 12.73 -14.82 -1.25
CA LYS A 293 13.87 -15.56 -0.67
C LYS A 293 15.06 -14.65 -0.40
N GLU A 294 15.37 -13.72 -1.30
CA GLU A 294 16.48 -12.75 -1.14
C GLU A 294 16.24 -11.79 0.04
N ILE A 295 14.99 -11.42 0.30
CA ILE A 295 14.59 -10.64 1.49
C ILE A 295 14.80 -11.44 2.79
N GLY A 296 14.84 -12.77 2.72
CA GLY A 296 14.98 -13.66 3.87
C GLY A 296 13.66 -14.01 4.56
N ILE A 297 12.53 -13.90 3.84
CA ILE A 297 11.23 -14.35 4.35
C ILE A 297 11.25 -15.86 4.57
N ASN A 298 10.72 -16.31 5.71
CA ASN A 298 10.69 -17.71 6.11
C ASN A 298 9.44 -18.01 6.95
N SER A 299 9.34 -19.23 7.49
CA SER A 299 8.20 -19.70 8.29
C SER A 299 7.92 -18.89 9.55
N ASP A 300 8.93 -18.17 10.07
CA ASP A 300 8.84 -17.41 11.31
C ASP A 300 8.59 -15.92 11.06
N THR A 301 8.60 -15.47 9.80
CA THR A 301 8.26 -14.09 9.42
C THR A 301 6.81 -13.78 9.80
N LEU A 302 6.59 -12.67 10.48
CA LEU A 302 5.26 -12.18 10.85
C LEU A 302 4.79 -11.11 9.84
N PHE A 303 3.62 -11.30 9.25
CA PHE A 303 2.96 -10.31 8.39
C PHE A 303 1.88 -9.56 9.15
N VAL A 304 1.74 -8.26 8.87
CA VAL A 304 0.62 -7.42 9.31
C VAL A 304 -0.15 -6.95 8.08
N VAL A 305 -1.47 -7.06 8.11
CA VAL A 305 -2.36 -6.70 6.98
C VAL A 305 -3.53 -5.84 7.46
N TRP A 306 -3.99 -4.91 6.62
CA TRP A 306 -5.22 -4.14 6.89
C TRP A 306 -6.46 -4.90 6.44
N ALA A 307 -6.72 -6.02 7.10
CA ALA A 307 -7.85 -6.88 6.80
C ALA A 307 -8.47 -7.45 8.09
N THR A 308 -9.57 -8.17 7.93
CA THR A 308 -10.21 -9.02 8.96
C THR A 308 -9.70 -10.46 8.90
N SER A 309 -8.86 -10.81 7.93
CA SER A 309 -8.33 -12.16 7.77
C SER A 309 -6.96 -12.12 7.11
N ALA A 310 -6.30 -13.29 7.00
CA ALA A 310 -5.04 -13.45 6.30
C ALA A 310 -5.20 -13.54 4.76
N PHE A 311 -6.24 -12.92 4.19
CA PHE A 311 -6.63 -13.11 2.78
C PHE A 311 -5.50 -12.72 1.81
N ASP A 312 -4.87 -11.56 2.00
CA ASP A 312 -3.73 -11.12 1.18
C ASP A 312 -2.59 -12.14 1.16
N LEU A 313 -2.26 -12.72 2.33
CA LEU A 313 -1.23 -13.75 2.43
C LEU A 313 -1.65 -15.03 1.70
N LYS A 314 -2.93 -15.44 1.79
CA LYS A 314 -3.46 -16.60 1.05
C LYS A 314 -3.39 -16.37 -0.46
N VAL A 315 -3.77 -15.18 -0.94
CA VAL A 315 -3.74 -14.85 -2.38
C VAL A 315 -2.29 -14.90 -2.89
N LEU A 316 -1.33 -14.33 -2.16
CA LEU A 316 0.09 -14.40 -2.52
C LEU A 316 0.62 -15.83 -2.50
N ARG A 317 0.25 -16.63 -1.49
CA ARG A 317 0.62 -18.05 -1.41
C ARG A 317 0.09 -18.83 -2.62
N ASN A 318 -1.19 -18.71 -2.93
CA ASN A 318 -1.81 -19.39 -4.07
C ASN A 318 -1.12 -19.02 -5.39
N TYR A 319 -0.74 -17.75 -5.56
CA TYR A 319 0.04 -17.32 -6.72
C TYR A 319 1.40 -18.04 -6.80
N LEU A 320 2.15 -18.11 -5.70
CA LEU A 320 3.44 -18.81 -5.65
C LEU A 320 3.32 -20.31 -5.92
N GLU A 321 2.24 -20.94 -5.46
CA GLU A 321 1.98 -22.36 -5.69
C GLU A 321 1.81 -22.70 -7.17
N THR A 322 1.29 -21.78 -8.00
CA THR A 322 1.24 -21.96 -9.46
C THR A 322 2.62 -22.13 -10.08
N GLY A 323 3.67 -21.57 -9.46
CA GLY A 323 5.07 -21.74 -9.83
C GLY A 323 5.77 -22.91 -9.14
N GLY A 324 5.04 -23.71 -8.34
CA GLY A 324 5.57 -24.84 -7.58
C GLY A 324 6.22 -24.47 -6.24
N TYR A 325 6.04 -23.25 -5.74
CA TYR A 325 6.62 -22.80 -4.47
C TYR A 325 5.60 -22.88 -3.33
N ARG A 326 5.84 -23.75 -2.33
CA ARG A 326 4.91 -24.01 -1.21
C ARG A 326 5.45 -23.63 0.16
N ASP A 327 6.75 -23.38 0.24
CA ASP A 327 7.55 -23.31 1.47
C ASP A 327 8.23 -21.94 1.68
N ILE A 328 7.87 -20.94 0.87
CA ILE A 328 8.46 -19.58 0.97
C ILE A 328 7.74 -18.75 2.03
N LEU A 329 6.40 -18.74 2.00
CA LEU A 329 5.59 -17.92 2.88
C LEU A 329 5.25 -18.68 4.16
N PRO A 330 5.09 -17.98 5.29
CA PRO A 330 4.65 -18.60 6.52
C PRO A 330 3.17 -19.00 6.45
N SER A 331 2.72 -19.75 7.45
CA SER A 331 1.30 -20.11 7.61
C SER A 331 0.43 -18.89 7.93
N ASP A 332 -0.90 -19.03 7.81
CA ASP A 332 -1.85 -17.95 8.14
C ASP A 332 -1.77 -17.52 9.61
N GLY A 333 -1.33 -18.41 10.50
CA GLY A 333 -1.09 -18.08 11.91
C GLY A 333 0.05 -17.07 12.12
N GLN A 334 0.86 -16.79 11.09
CA GLN A 334 1.87 -15.72 11.08
C GLN A 334 1.39 -14.48 10.31
N CYS A 335 0.08 -14.29 10.18
CA CYS A 335 -0.51 -13.08 9.63
C CYS A 335 -1.43 -12.44 10.66
N VAL A 336 -1.21 -11.17 10.97
CA VAL A 336 -1.96 -10.41 11.98
C VAL A 336 -2.89 -9.42 11.28
N PRO A 337 -4.20 -9.73 11.17
CA PRO A 337 -5.20 -8.80 10.63
C PRO A 337 -5.49 -7.69 11.64
N ILE A 338 -5.10 -6.45 11.32
CA ILE A 338 -5.13 -5.35 12.30
C ILE A 338 -6.51 -4.71 12.48
N CYS A 339 -7.46 -4.93 11.56
CA CYS A 339 -8.78 -4.28 11.62
C CYS A 339 -9.53 -4.58 12.94
N TYR A 340 -9.37 -5.79 13.50
CA TYR A 340 -10.02 -6.14 14.76
C TYR A 340 -9.51 -5.30 15.94
N THR A 341 -8.20 -5.03 15.99
CA THR A 341 -7.58 -4.20 17.02
C THR A 341 -8.18 -2.79 17.05
N PHE A 342 -8.51 -2.23 15.88
CA PHE A 342 -9.20 -0.95 15.78
C PHE A 342 -10.68 -1.05 16.14
N ARG A 343 -11.40 -2.04 15.59
CA ARG A 343 -12.86 -2.19 15.78
C ARG A 343 -13.25 -2.34 17.26
N GLN A 344 -12.44 -3.02 18.06
CA GLN A 344 -12.72 -3.20 19.49
C GLN A 344 -12.53 -1.92 20.32
N ASN A 345 -11.63 -1.04 19.90
CA ASN A 345 -11.20 0.12 20.68
C ASN A 345 -11.93 1.40 20.27
N LEU A 346 -12.45 1.42 19.04
CA LEU A 346 -13.23 2.54 18.52
C LEU A 346 -14.71 2.40 18.89
N PRO A 347 -15.35 3.49 19.34
CA PRO A 347 -16.76 3.46 19.72
C PRO A 347 -17.66 3.24 18.51
N GLN A 348 -18.82 2.65 18.74
CA GLN A 348 -19.87 2.65 17.73
C GLN A 348 -20.34 4.09 17.44
N ILE A 349 -20.67 4.38 16.19
CA ILE A 349 -21.22 5.69 15.78
C ILE A 349 -22.67 5.81 16.27
N ARG A 350 -23.42 4.71 16.17
CA ARG A 350 -24.80 4.50 16.62
C ARG A 350 -24.95 3.06 17.07
N LEU A 351 -26.04 2.72 17.77
CA LEU A 351 -26.30 1.36 18.28
C LEU A 351 -26.19 0.25 17.21
N ASP A 352 -26.50 0.58 15.96
CA ASP A 352 -26.49 -0.31 14.81
C ASP A 352 -25.26 -0.11 13.88
N LYS A 353 -24.43 0.91 14.15
CA LYS A 353 -23.39 1.36 13.21
C LYS A 353 -22.01 1.36 13.85
N LYS A 354 -21.20 0.38 13.45
CA LYS A 354 -19.79 0.28 13.83
C LYS A 354 -18.96 1.43 13.26
N TYR A 355 -17.85 1.74 13.91
CA TYR A 355 -16.86 2.66 13.38
C TYR A 355 -16.27 2.10 12.07
N PRO A 356 -16.24 2.88 10.97
CA PRO A 356 -15.65 2.44 9.72
C PRO A 356 -14.13 2.40 9.84
N VAL A 357 -13.56 1.21 9.68
CA VAL A 357 -12.12 0.98 9.70
C VAL A 357 -11.56 0.77 8.28
N ARG A 358 -12.19 1.36 7.27
CA ARG A 358 -11.60 1.34 5.93
C ARG A 358 -10.47 2.35 5.85
N LEU A 359 -9.37 2.02 5.17
CA LEU A 359 -8.21 2.90 5.05
C LEU A 359 -8.58 4.28 4.49
N GLU A 360 -9.47 4.33 3.49
CA GLU A 360 -9.87 5.57 2.83
C GLU A 360 -10.64 6.52 3.76
N ILE A 361 -11.13 6.00 4.89
CA ILE A 361 -11.88 6.75 5.90
C ILE A 361 -11.02 7.02 7.13
N ILE A 362 -10.33 6.01 7.65
CA ILE A 362 -9.62 6.11 8.93
C ILE A 362 -8.30 6.89 8.81
N VAL A 363 -7.60 6.80 7.68
CA VAL A 363 -6.35 7.54 7.47
C VAL A 363 -6.60 9.05 7.49
N PRO A 364 -7.62 9.61 6.80
CA PRO A 364 -7.98 11.02 6.96
C PRO A 364 -8.43 11.44 8.36
N VAL A 365 -8.87 10.49 9.20
CA VAL A 365 -9.21 10.78 10.60
C VAL A 365 -7.95 10.97 11.42
N PHE A 366 -7.00 10.02 11.34
CA PHE A 366 -5.77 10.02 12.14
C PHE A 366 -4.73 11.02 11.61
N TYR A 367 -4.63 11.14 10.29
CA TYR A 367 -3.61 11.91 9.58
C TYR A 367 -4.27 12.84 8.56
N PRO A 368 -5.03 13.86 8.99
CA PRO A 368 -5.65 14.80 8.06
C PRO A 368 -4.58 15.52 7.21
N GLY A 369 -4.83 15.65 5.91
CA GLY A 369 -3.89 16.28 4.96
C GLY A 369 -2.79 15.36 4.43
N HIS A 370 -2.66 14.15 4.98
CA HIS A 370 -1.58 13.24 4.59
C HIS A 370 -1.55 12.92 3.09
N LYS A 371 -0.36 12.90 2.49
CA LYS A 371 -0.15 12.70 1.04
C LYS A 371 -0.67 11.38 0.48
N LEU A 372 -0.85 10.37 1.35
CA LEU A 372 -1.40 9.07 0.96
C LEU A 372 -2.94 9.06 0.88
N ILE A 373 -3.63 10.11 1.33
CA ILE A 373 -5.09 10.18 1.23
C ILE A 373 -5.50 10.18 -0.24
N GLY A 374 -6.38 9.23 -0.60
CA GLY A 374 -6.87 9.06 -1.97
C GLY A 374 -5.95 8.24 -2.87
N ALA A 375 -4.82 7.74 -2.35
CA ALA A 375 -3.94 6.81 -3.05
C ALA A 375 -4.29 5.33 -2.81
N ASN A 376 -5.43 5.05 -2.16
CA ASN A 376 -5.89 3.70 -1.86
C ASN A 376 -6.22 2.92 -3.15
N HIS A 377 -6.31 1.60 -3.04
CA HIS A 377 -6.35 0.68 -4.19
C HIS A 377 -5.03 0.65 -4.96
N GLN A 378 -3.94 0.83 -4.22
CA GLN A 378 -2.57 0.63 -4.69
C GLN A 378 -1.81 -0.05 -3.56
N ALA A 379 -1.37 -1.28 -3.79
CA ALA A 379 -0.83 -2.13 -2.74
C ALA A 379 0.26 -1.44 -1.90
N LEU A 380 1.18 -0.69 -2.53
CA LEU A 380 2.22 0.03 -1.78
C LEU A 380 1.66 1.17 -0.92
N ALA A 381 0.71 1.95 -1.45
CA ALA A 381 0.11 3.03 -0.69
C ALA A 381 -0.68 2.49 0.50
N ASP A 382 -1.42 1.40 0.31
CA ASP A 382 -2.20 0.73 1.35
C ASP A 382 -1.29 0.06 2.40
N CYS A 383 -0.16 -0.54 2.01
CA CYS A 383 0.90 -0.96 2.93
C CYS A 383 1.41 0.21 3.79
N GLN A 384 1.74 1.34 3.17
CA GLN A 384 2.26 2.50 3.89
C GLN A 384 1.22 3.08 4.84
N GLN A 385 -0.04 3.20 4.40
CA GLN A 385 -1.15 3.62 5.25
C GLN A 385 -1.36 2.66 6.43
N THR A 386 -1.34 1.35 6.18
CA THR A 386 -1.39 0.31 7.22
C THR A 386 -0.28 0.51 8.24
N ARG A 387 0.95 0.75 7.78
CA ARG A 387 2.09 1.07 8.67
C ARG A 387 1.79 2.27 9.53
N TYR A 388 1.39 3.39 8.93
CA TYR A 388 1.05 4.60 9.67
C TYR A 388 -0.01 4.33 10.72
N MET A 389 -1.03 3.55 10.41
CA MET A 389 -2.05 3.18 11.39
C MET A 389 -1.51 2.29 12.51
N CYS A 390 -0.54 1.42 12.25
CA CYS A 390 0.02 0.52 13.27
C CYS A 390 1.00 1.21 14.24
N LEU A 391 1.81 2.16 13.76
CA LEU A 391 2.79 2.90 14.57
C LEU A 391 2.27 3.51 15.88
N PRO A 392 1.06 4.11 15.96
CA PRO A 392 0.54 4.65 17.21
C PRO A 392 -0.02 3.60 18.18
N LEU A 393 -0.27 2.37 17.75
CA LEU A 393 -0.92 1.36 18.59
C LEU A 393 -0.16 1.02 19.88
N PRO A 394 1.18 0.88 19.90
CA PRO A 394 1.93 0.69 21.15
C PRO A 394 1.66 1.79 22.17
N GLU A 395 1.57 3.05 21.73
CA GLU A 395 1.28 4.20 22.57
C GLU A 395 -0.19 4.22 23.02
N LEU A 396 -1.13 3.93 22.11
CA LEU A 396 -2.56 3.89 22.44
C LEU A 396 -2.89 2.78 23.44
N CYS A 397 -2.12 1.70 23.48
CA CYS A 397 -2.29 0.61 24.45
C CYS A 397 -1.75 0.95 25.85
N LYS A 398 -0.89 1.96 26.00
CA LYS A 398 -0.38 2.41 27.30
C LYS A 398 -1.44 3.21 28.08
N PRO A 399 -1.36 3.21 29.42
CA PRO A 399 -2.02 4.22 30.26
C PRO A 399 -1.70 5.64 29.77
N VAL A 400 -2.67 6.56 29.84
CA VAL A 400 -2.53 7.91 29.25
C VAL A 400 -1.33 8.66 29.80
N GLU A 401 -1.01 8.45 31.08
CA GLU A 401 0.07 9.10 31.81
C GLU A 401 1.45 8.62 31.35
N GLU A 402 1.54 7.39 30.82
CA GLU A 402 2.77 6.76 30.33
C GLU A 402 3.04 7.03 28.85
N ARG A 403 2.07 7.60 28.14
CA ARG A 403 2.22 7.93 26.72
C ARG A 403 3.17 9.08 26.50
N GLU A 404 3.86 9.01 25.37
CA GLU A 404 4.54 10.17 24.80
C GLU A 404 3.57 11.34 24.62
N VAL A 405 4.10 12.56 24.78
CA VAL A 405 3.29 13.79 24.79
C VAL A 405 2.35 13.88 23.61
N GLN A 406 2.81 13.56 22.40
CA GLN A 406 2.02 13.61 21.16
C GLN A 406 0.82 12.66 21.11
N TRP A 407 0.88 11.54 21.86
CA TRP A 407 -0.19 10.52 21.91
C TRP A 407 -1.13 10.71 23.09
N ARG A 408 -0.99 11.81 23.83
CA ARG A 408 -1.93 12.21 24.88
C ARG A 408 -3.17 12.89 24.28
N PRO A 409 -4.36 12.68 24.84
CA PRO A 409 -5.63 13.17 24.27
C PRO A 409 -5.67 14.66 23.94
N GLU A 410 -5.00 15.49 24.74
CA GLU A 410 -4.91 16.94 24.55
C GLU A 410 -4.13 17.35 23.30
N ASN A 411 -3.25 16.48 22.79
CA ASN A 411 -2.36 16.76 21.65
C ASN A 411 -2.83 16.11 20.35
N ILE A 412 -3.63 15.04 20.42
CA ILE A 412 -4.20 14.35 19.23
C ILE A 412 -5.06 15.28 18.35
N LYS A 413 -5.62 16.37 18.90
CA LYS A 413 -6.43 17.34 18.16
C LYS A 413 -5.64 18.36 17.33
N LYS A 414 -4.32 18.39 17.47
CA LYS A 414 -3.45 19.28 16.71
C LYS A 414 -2.59 18.41 15.80
N PRO A 415 -3.05 18.11 14.58
CA PRO A 415 -2.12 17.68 13.56
C PRO A 415 -1.25 18.89 13.28
N SER A 416 -0.16 19.05 14.03
CA SER A 416 0.87 19.99 13.64
C SER A 416 1.40 19.46 12.32
N ALA A 417 1.11 20.19 11.25
CA ALA A 417 1.59 19.94 9.90
C ALA A 417 3.09 19.59 9.86
N GLY A 418 3.90 20.04 10.83
CA GLY A 418 5.33 19.78 10.92
C GLY A 418 5.81 18.54 11.72
N SER A 419 4.95 17.68 12.29
CA SER A 419 5.42 16.61 13.21
C SER A 419 5.74 15.25 12.56
N LEU A 420 5.36 15.00 11.30
CA LEU A 420 5.62 13.70 10.66
C LEU A 420 7.09 13.49 10.29
N HIS A 421 7.86 14.57 10.04
CA HIS A 421 9.30 14.48 9.80
C HIS A 421 10.15 14.31 11.06
N ASN A 422 9.67 14.77 12.22
CA ASN A 422 10.32 14.53 13.51
C ASN A 422 9.98 13.16 14.11
N TYR A 423 9.04 12.43 13.49
CA TYR A 423 8.53 11.15 13.99
C TYR A 423 9.53 10.00 13.84
N PHE A 424 10.59 10.22 13.06
CA PHE A 424 11.67 9.28 12.94
C PHE A 424 12.93 9.96 13.51
N PRO A 425 13.54 9.44 14.58
CA PRO A 425 14.98 9.55 14.61
C PRO A 425 15.39 8.95 13.26
N VAL A 426 16.08 9.72 12.42
CA VAL A 426 17.07 9.12 11.54
C VAL A 426 17.78 8.15 12.46
N MET A 427 17.51 6.84 12.34
CA MET A 427 18.29 5.83 13.03
C MET A 427 19.67 6.13 12.49
N LYS A 428 20.45 6.87 13.28
CA LYS A 428 21.80 7.27 12.89
C LYS A 428 22.43 5.96 12.51
N ASP A 429 22.85 5.86 11.25
CA ASP A 429 23.63 4.73 10.78
C ASP A 429 24.63 4.43 11.89
N HIS A 430 24.42 3.34 12.62
CA HIS A 430 25.47 2.70 13.38
C HIS A 430 26.37 2.01 12.34
N THR A 431 26.92 2.81 11.43
CA THR A 431 28.19 2.51 10.81
C THR A 431 29.15 2.47 11.97
N LEU A 432 29.43 1.24 12.43
CA LEU A 432 30.56 0.93 13.28
C LEU A 432 31.79 1.54 12.59
N ASP A 433 32.19 2.72 13.08
CA ASP A 433 33.44 3.37 12.72
C ASP A 433 34.58 2.50 13.25
N HIS A 434 34.93 1.45 12.48
CA HIS A 434 36.11 0.62 12.70
C HIS A 434 37.41 1.38 12.36
N SER A 435 37.37 2.69 12.08
CA SER A 435 38.54 3.44 11.63
C SER A 435 39.19 4.28 12.73
N LYS A 436 39.33 3.77 13.97
CA LYS A 436 40.10 4.47 15.01
C LYS A 436 40.72 3.60 16.10
N GLU A 437 41.49 2.58 15.71
CA GLU A 437 42.60 2.12 16.57
C GLU A 437 43.93 2.70 16.07
N LYS A 438 44.43 3.65 16.87
CA LYS A 438 45.67 4.38 16.67
C LYS A 438 46.87 3.47 16.78
N LYS A 439 47.73 3.57 15.76
CA LYS A 439 49.16 3.31 15.83
C LYS A 439 49.80 4.02 17.03
N LYS A 440 50.44 3.27 17.93
CA LYS A 440 51.66 3.68 18.63
C LYS A 440 52.65 2.52 18.65
N SER A 441 53.82 2.82 18.07
CA SER A 441 55.10 2.11 17.99
C SER A 441 55.70 1.78 19.37
N VAL A 442 56.66 0.88 19.65
CA VAL A 442 57.89 0.36 19.01
C VAL A 442 58.30 -0.92 19.80
N GLY A 443 58.90 -1.95 19.16
CA GLY A 443 59.79 -2.89 19.89
C GLY A 443 59.88 -4.35 19.37
N LYS A 444 60.77 -4.55 18.37
CA LYS A 444 61.65 -5.69 17.97
C LYS A 444 61.61 -7.10 18.68
N PRO A 445 62.21 -8.15 18.05
CA PRO A 445 61.55 -9.40 17.66
C PRO A 445 61.95 -10.63 18.49
N LEU A 446 61.19 -11.73 18.36
CA LEU A 446 61.66 -13.10 18.55
C LEU A 446 60.83 -14.05 17.68
N ASN A 447 61.53 -14.92 16.95
CA ASN A 447 61.02 -15.94 16.04
C ASN A 447 60.72 -17.26 16.80
N PRO A 448 60.15 -18.30 16.14
CA PRO A 448 58.96 -19.04 16.60
C PRO A 448 59.28 -20.39 17.29
N PRO A 449 58.24 -21.21 17.53
CA PRO A 449 58.19 -22.43 16.71
C PRO A 449 56.82 -22.83 16.16
N MET A 450 56.97 -23.63 15.10
CA MET A 450 56.04 -24.47 14.36
C MET A 450 54.90 -25.14 15.15
N SER A 451 53.72 -25.24 14.53
CA SER A 451 53.18 -26.56 14.18
C SER A 451 52.22 -26.44 12.99
N GLN A 452 52.44 -27.32 12.02
CA GLN A 452 51.62 -27.49 10.82
C GLN A 452 50.62 -28.61 11.09
N SER A 453 49.36 -28.42 10.70
CA SER A 453 48.48 -29.55 10.36
C SER A 453 47.82 -29.26 9.01
N LYS A 454 48.31 -30.01 8.03
CA LYS A 454 47.81 -30.20 6.68
C LYS A 454 46.35 -30.66 6.69
N LEU A 455 45.53 -30.08 5.82
CA LEU A 455 44.45 -30.82 5.16
C LEU A 455 44.46 -30.46 3.68
N SER A 456 44.86 -31.46 2.90
CA SER A 456 44.85 -31.54 1.45
C SER A 456 43.46 -31.90 0.96
N PHE A 457 42.93 -31.18 -0.02
CA PHE A 457 41.95 -31.76 -0.95
C PHE A 457 42.29 -31.35 -2.40
N VAL A 458 42.73 -32.38 -3.09
CA VAL A 458 42.71 -32.72 -4.52
C VAL A 458 42.07 -31.68 -5.46
N SER A 459 42.92 -31.17 -6.35
CA SER A 459 42.54 -30.67 -7.68
C SER A 459 42.40 -31.85 -8.64
N GLN A 460 41.32 -31.88 -9.42
CA GLN A 460 41.27 -32.57 -10.70
C GLN A 460 40.80 -31.56 -11.74
N ALA A 461 41.63 -31.43 -12.77
CA ALA A 461 41.38 -30.67 -13.99
C ALA A 461 40.83 -31.58 -15.09
N GLN A 462 40.53 -30.96 -16.24
CA GLN A 462 40.07 -31.53 -17.52
C GLN A 462 38.57 -31.83 -17.56
N SER A 463 37.82 -31.57 -18.63
CA SER A 463 38.08 -30.92 -19.92
C SER A 463 36.70 -30.80 -20.60
N GLU A 464 36.47 -29.75 -21.39
CA GLU A 464 35.98 -29.84 -22.77
C GLU A 464 35.42 -28.50 -23.24
N SER A 465 36.22 -27.91 -24.12
CA SER A 465 35.89 -26.84 -25.03
C SER A 465 35.02 -27.43 -26.17
N GLN A 466 33.87 -26.84 -26.43
CA GLN A 466 33.29 -26.85 -27.78
C GLN A 466 32.90 -25.43 -28.17
N GLU A 467 33.69 -24.89 -29.09
CA GLU A 467 33.36 -23.75 -29.93
C GLU A 467 32.14 -24.09 -30.80
N VAL A 468 31.14 -23.22 -30.80
CA VAL A 468 30.12 -23.18 -31.86
C VAL A 468 30.14 -21.79 -32.46
N ALA A 469 30.42 -21.76 -33.76
CA ALA A 469 30.57 -20.59 -34.59
C ALA A 469 29.28 -19.75 -34.70
N PRO A 470 29.38 -18.42 -34.90
CA PRO A 470 28.24 -17.57 -35.19
C PRO A 470 27.87 -17.64 -36.67
N SER A 471 26.63 -18.04 -36.96
CA SER A 471 26.05 -17.98 -38.32
C SER A 471 25.55 -16.57 -38.64
N ASP A 472 26.10 -16.02 -39.71
CA ASP A 472 25.64 -14.85 -40.47
C ASP A 472 24.13 -14.89 -40.77
N VAL A 473 23.42 -13.82 -40.42
CA VAL A 473 22.14 -13.47 -41.06
C VAL A 473 22.13 -11.99 -41.43
N THR A 474 22.47 -11.78 -42.70
CA THR A 474 21.98 -10.78 -43.67
C THR A 474 21.29 -9.51 -43.17
N LYS A 475 21.94 -8.40 -43.52
CA LYS A 475 21.40 -7.04 -43.71
C LYS A 475 20.11 -7.03 -44.55
N SER A 476 19.04 -6.43 -44.03
CA SER A 476 17.94 -5.88 -44.84
C SER A 476 17.90 -4.36 -44.70
N VAL A 477 18.48 -3.70 -45.71
CA VAL A 477 18.35 -2.27 -46.00
C VAL A 477 16.93 -2.02 -46.52
N ARG A 478 16.11 -1.24 -45.80
CA ARG A 478 14.94 -0.57 -46.41
C ARG A 478 15.18 0.93 -46.49
N ARG A 479 15.44 1.35 -47.73
CA ARG A 479 15.41 2.73 -48.20
C ARG A 479 13.99 3.32 -48.12
N SER A 480 13.95 4.55 -47.64
CA SER A 480 13.24 5.70 -48.24
C SER A 480 11.73 5.63 -48.45
N LYS A 481 11.02 6.58 -47.83
CA LYS A 481 10.21 7.55 -48.58
C LYS A 481 10.10 8.88 -47.81
N ARG A 482 10.75 9.89 -48.39
CA ARG A 482 10.43 11.31 -48.21
C ARG A 482 8.98 11.54 -48.63
N LEU A 483 8.24 12.34 -47.87
CA LEU A 483 7.11 13.10 -48.38
C LEU A 483 7.28 14.55 -47.93
N ARG A 484 7.36 15.44 -48.92
CA ARG A 484 7.37 16.90 -48.80
C ARG A 484 5.92 17.39 -48.81
N PHE A 485 5.68 18.43 -47.99
CA PHE A 485 4.80 19.60 -48.17
C PHE A 485 3.50 19.48 -48.99
N THR A 486 2.42 20.00 -48.42
CA THR A 486 1.82 21.27 -48.88
C THR A 486 1.09 21.99 -47.75
N ARG A 487 1.41 23.27 -47.57
CA ARG A 487 0.57 24.29 -46.91
C ARG A 487 -0.70 24.52 -47.74
N LYS A 488 -1.82 24.74 -47.05
CA LYS A 488 -2.78 25.81 -47.35
C LYS A 488 -3.34 26.31 -46.04
#